data_AF-J8I5D9-F1
#
_entry.id   AF-J8I5D9-F1
#
_cell.length_a   1.000
_cell.length_b   1.000
_cell.length_c   1.000
_cell.angle_alpha   90.00
_cell.angle_beta   90.00
_cell.angle_gamma   90.00
#
_symmetry.space_group_name_H-M   'P 1'
#
loop_
_entity.id
_entity.type
_entity.pdbx_description
1 polymer ?
#
loop_
_entity_poly.entity_id
_entity_poly.type
_entity_poly.pdbx_seq_one_letter_code
_entity_poly.pdbx_strand_id
1 'polypeptide(L)'
;MLLGKKVIFNELQKMHSPLLKPFPNCDLRKIRKDFNNMFTEDDCISADLNYYWMHTAGTLSYILNNNEKEIVFDQIKWLKKSFFEWFPQYRFIETEIVKYPILYRDFMNYEKARKLLLYYLTE
;
A
#
# COMPACT_ATOMS: atom_id res chain seq x y z
N MET A 1 -3.93 -25.39 7.40
CA MET A 1 -3.75 -24.38 6.32
C MET A 1 -3.67 -25.12 5.00
N LEU A 2 -4.51 -24.77 4.01
CA LEU A 2 -4.43 -25.33 2.66
C LEU A 2 -3.06 -25.02 2.03
N LEU A 3 -2.60 -25.84 1.09
CA LEU A 3 -1.26 -25.71 0.50
C LEU A 3 -1.06 -24.32 -0.14
N GLY A 4 -2.09 -23.77 -0.82
CA GLY A 4 -2.09 -22.41 -1.38
C GLY A 4 -1.87 -21.33 -0.32
N LYS A 5 -2.73 -21.31 0.70
CA LYS A 5 -2.65 -20.37 1.83
C LYS A 5 -1.29 -20.41 2.54
N LYS A 6 -0.64 -21.59 2.63
CA LYS A 6 0.72 -21.72 3.18
C LYS A 6 1.78 -21.05 2.32
N VAL A 7 1.71 -21.21 1.00
CA VAL A 7 2.63 -20.56 0.06
C VAL A 7 2.48 -19.04 0.15
N ILE A 8 1.24 -18.53 0.17
CA ILE A 8 0.97 -17.10 0.28
C ILE A 8 1.48 -16.55 1.62
N PHE A 9 1.25 -17.26 2.74
CA PHE A 9 1.76 -16.87 4.06
C PHE A 9 3.29 -16.73 4.08
N ASN A 10 4.02 -17.68 3.48
CA ASN A 10 5.48 -17.59 3.38
C ASN A 10 5.95 -16.38 2.56
N GLU A 11 5.20 -15.97 1.53
CA GLU A 11 5.50 -14.75 0.78
C GLU A 11 5.18 -13.49 1.61
N LEU A 12 4.07 -13.49 2.37
CA LEU A 12 3.72 -12.39 3.28
C LEU A 12 4.79 -12.17 4.36
N GLN A 13 5.39 -13.24 4.91
CA GLN A 13 6.51 -13.12 5.85
C GLN A 13 7.70 -12.35 5.27
N LYS A 14 7.98 -12.49 3.97
CA LYS A 14 9.07 -11.77 3.28
C LYS A 14 8.76 -10.29 3.07
N MET A 15 7.49 -9.88 3.16
CA MET A 15 7.08 -8.48 2.95
C MET A 15 7.36 -7.57 4.14
N HIS A 16 7.66 -8.10 5.33
CA HIS A 16 7.91 -7.27 6.51
C HIS A 16 9.08 -6.27 6.33
N SER A 17 10.23 -6.73 5.82
CA SER A 17 11.41 -5.87 5.65
C SER A 17 11.26 -4.80 4.54
N PRO A 18 10.71 -5.11 3.35
CA PRO A 18 10.46 -4.12 2.31
C PRO A 18 9.51 -2.99 2.72
N LEU A 19 8.53 -3.26 3.61
CA LEU A 19 7.53 -2.27 4.04
C LEU A 19 8.02 -1.38 5.20
N LEU A 20 9.12 -1.74 5.87
CA LEU A 20 9.72 -0.95 6.96
C LEU A 20 10.79 0.06 6.49
N LYS A 21 10.85 0.33 5.19
CA LYS A 21 11.77 1.33 4.64
C LYS A 21 11.32 2.75 5.04
N PRO A 22 12.26 3.71 5.17
CA PRO A 22 11.90 5.11 5.43
C PRO A 22 10.95 5.63 4.36
N PHE A 23 9.94 6.40 4.79
CA PHE A 23 8.92 6.95 3.90
C PHE A 23 9.55 7.87 2.82
N PRO A 24 9.13 7.79 1.54
CA PRO A 24 9.82 8.42 0.40
C PRO A 24 9.55 9.93 0.28
N ASN A 25 9.81 10.69 1.33
CA ASN A 25 9.54 12.12 1.42
C ASN A 25 10.24 12.94 0.31
N CYS A 26 11.45 12.56 -0.09
CA CYS A 26 12.20 13.27 -1.13
C CYS A 26 11.48 13.21 -2.48
N ASP A 27 10.95 12.04 -2.85
CA ASP A 27 10.25 11.84 -4.12
C ASP A 27 8.86 12.49 -4.10
N LEU A 28 8.15 12.43 -2.97
CA LEU A 28 6.87 13.13 -2.82
C LEU A 28 7.01 14.66 -2.92
N ARG A 29 8.09 15.24 -2.39
CA ARG A 29 8.38 16.67 -2.59
C ARG A 29 8.62 17.01 -4.06
N LYS A 30 9.28 16.14 -4.82
CA LYS A 30 9.49 16.33 -6.26
C LYS A 30 8.16 16.26 -7.02
N ILE A 31 7.33 15.26 -6.76
CA ILE A 31 5.97 15.16 -7.33
C ILE A 31 5.19 16.45 -7.08
N ARG A 32 5.20 16.96 -5.85
CA ARG A 32 4.46 18.19 -5.52
C ARG A 32 4.98 19.41 -6.27
N LYS A 33 6.27 19.44 -6.61
CA LYS A 33 6.88 20.49 -7.43
C LYS A 33 6.53 20.32 -8.91
N ASP A 34 6.67 19.10 -9.43
CA ASP A 34 6.54 18.79 -10.87
C ASP A 34 5.08 18.88 -11.34
N PHE A 35 4.12 18.66 -10.44
CA PHE A 35 2.67 18.73 -10.72
C PHE A 35 1.96 19.80 -9.87
N ASN A 36 2.65 20.89 -9.52
CA ASN A 36 2.14 21.91 -8.59
C ASN A 36 0.75 22.47 -8.95
N ASN A 37 0.43 22.54 -10.25
CA ASN A 37 -0.81 23.05 -10.80
C ASN A 37 -1.98 22.03 -10.76
N MET A 38 -1.67 20.76 -10.49
CA MET A 38 -2.66 19.68 -10.40
C MET A 38 -3.11 19.43 -8.96
N PHE A 39 -2.32 19.88 -7.97
CA PHE A 39 -2.67 19.79 -6.55
C PHE A 39 -3.54 20.95 -6.12
N THR A 40 -4.52 20.67 -5.27
CA THR A 40 -5.29 21.65 -4.50
C THR A 40 -4.64 21.91 -3.14
N GLU A 41 -5.10 22.94 -2.42
CA GLU A 41 -4.58 23.27 -1.08
C GLU A 41 -4.84 22.15 -0.06
N ASP A 42 -5.97 21.45 -0.21
CA ASP A 42 -6.39 20.36 0.67
C ASP A 42 -5.61 19.05 0.41
N ASP A 43 -4.93 18.94 -0.74
CA ASP A 43 -4.25 17.71 -1.12
C ASP A 43 -2.95 17.48 -0.34
N CYS A 44 -2.99 16.46 0.50
CA CYS A 44 -1.86 16.01 1.30
C CYS A 44 -1.44 14.58 0.93
N ILE A 45 -0.89 14.42 -0.27
CA ILE A 45 -0.48 13.11 -0.82
C ILE A 45 0.38 12.27 0.13
N SER A 46 1.25 12.90 0.92
CA SER A 46 2.05 12.18 1.92
C SER A 46 1.20 11.57 3.03
N ALA A 47 0.19 12.29 3.52
CA ALA A 47 -0.71 11.78 4.55
C ALA A 47 -1.62 10.70 3.97
N ASP A 48 -2.20 10.92 2.79
CA ASP A 48 -3.11 9.98 2.13
C ASP A 48 -2.40 8.67 1.77
N LEU A 49 -1.18 8.76 1.24
CA LEU A 49 -0.38 7.58 0.91
C LEU A 49 0.03 6.83 2.18
N ASN A 50 0.43 7.54 3.24
CA ASN A 50 0.75 6.89 4.51
C ASN A 50 -0.48 6.20 5.11
N TYR A 51 -1.66 6.83 5.06
CA TYR A 51 -2.91 6.25 5.52
C TYR A 51 -3.26 4.97 4.75
N TYR A 52 -3.12 5.00 3.43
CA TYR A 52 -3.29 3.83 2.58
C TYR A 52 -2.31 2.69 2.91
N TRP A 53 -1.02 3.01 3.08
CA TRP A 53 0.02 2.05 3.41
C TRP A 53 -0.14 1.44 4.81
N MET A 54 -0.58 2.24 5.79
CA MET A 54 -0.87 1.78 7.14
C MET A 54 -1.96 0.71 7.17
N HIS A 55 -2.99 0.80 6.31
CA HIS A 55 -3.99 -0.27 6.23
C HIS A 55 -3.40 -1.59 5.76
N THR A 56 -2.52 -1.56 4.76
CA THR A 56 -1.84 -2.77 4.28
C THR A 56 -0.89 -3.34 5.33
N ALA A 57 -0.05 -2.49 5.95
CA ALA A 57 0.91 -2.91 6.97
C ALA A 57 0.22 -3.41 8.25
N GLY A 58 -0.86 -2.76 8.67
CA GLY A 58 -1.67 -3.16 9.80
C GLY A 58 -2.26 -4.55 9.59
N THR A 59 -2.95 -4.78 8.47
CA THR A 59 -3.52 -6.11 8.17
C THR A 59 -2.45 -7.20 8.04
N LEU A 60 -1.28 -6.89 7.46
CA LEU A 60 -0.15 -7.81 7.47
C LEU A 60 0.27 -8.19 8.89
N SER A 61 0.38 -7.22 9.81
CA SER A 61 0.72 -7.47 11.20
C SER A 61 -0.27 -8.42 11.88
N TYR A 62 -1.58 -8.25 11.65
CA TYR A 62 -2.59 -9.18 12.18
C TYR A 62 -2.37 -10.61 11.70
N ILE A 63 -2.12 -10.82 10.40
CA ILE A 63 -1.86 -12.15 9.84
C ILE A 63 -0.57 -12.76 10.41
N LEU A 64 0.53 -12.00 10.45
CA LEU A 64 1.82 -12.50 10.93
C LEU A 64 1.79 -12.86 12.43
N ASN A 65 0.94 -12.20 13.22
CA ASN A 65 0.75 -12.48 14.64
C ASN A 65 -0.34 -13.52 14.94
N ASN A 66 -0.89 -14.20 13.93
CA ASN A 66 -1.99 -15.18 14.07
C ASN A 66 -3.31 -14.59 14.60
N ASN A 67 -3.52 -13.27 14.44
CA ASN A 67 -4.73 -12.56 14.85
C ASN A 67 -5.69 -12.35 13.66
N GLU A 68 -5.72 -13.28 12.70
CA GLU A 68 -6.54 -13.19 11.47
C GLU A 68 -8.03 -12.95 11.77
N LYS A 69 -8.55 -13.53 12.86
CA LYS A 69 -9.95 -13.40 13.28
C LYS A 69 -10.34 -12.00 13.76
N GLU A 70 -9.37 -11.16 14.08
CA GLU A 70 -9.57 -9.78 14.55
C GLU A 70 -9.62 -8.77 13.39
N ILE A 71 -9.34 -9.22 12.16
CA ILE A 71 -9.40 -8.37 10.96
C ILE A 71 -10.87 -8.07 10.65
N VAL A 72 -11.26 -6.82 10.86
CA VAL A 72 -12.63 -6.37 10.59
C VAL A 72 -12.92 -6.35 9.08
N PHE A 73 -14.16 -6.66 8.71
CA PHE A 73 -14.58 -6.76 7.31
C PHE A 73 -14.30 -5.51 6.47
N ASP A 74 -14.40 -4.32 7.08
CA ASP A 74 -14.10 -3.08 6.36
C ASP A 74 -12.62 -2.97 5.99
N GLN A 75 -11.68 -3.45 6.81
CA GLN A 75 -10.26 -3.54 6.42
C GLN A 75 -10.07 -4.39 5.15
N ILE A 76 -10.85 -5.47 5.02
CA ILE A 76 -10.80 -6.34 3.82
C ILE A 76 -11.37 -5.61 2.60
N LYS A 77 -12.48 -4.87 2.74
CA LYS A 77 -13.03 -4.04 1.64
C LYS A 77 -12.01 -3.02 1.14
N TRP A 78 -11.29 -2.42 2.08
CA TRP A 78 -10.27 -1.42 1.84
C TRP A 78 -9.08 -2.00 1.04
N LEU A 79 -8.64 -3.22 1.34
CA LEU A 79 -7.61 -3.93 0.56
C LEU A 79 -8.01 -4.22 -0.89
N LYS A 80 -9.30 -4.26 -1.22
CA LYS A 80 -9.77 -4.51 -2.60
C LYS A 80 -9.54 -3.33 -3.54
N LYS A 81 -9.27 -2.14 -3.00
CA LYS A 81 -9.08 -0.91 -3.78
C LYS A 81 -7.59 -0.52 -3.83
N SER A 82 -7.14 -0.09 -5.00
CA SER A 82 -5.85 0.56 -5.23
C SER A 82 -5.83 1.98 -4.64
N PHE A 83 -4.63 2.55 -4.47
CA PHE A 83 -4.47 3.92 -4.00
C PHE A 83 -5.28 4.93 -4.82
N PHE A 84 -5.26 4.83 -6.16
CA PHE A 84 -5.94 5.75 -7.06
C PHE A 84 -7.47 5.53 -7.15
N GLU A 85 -7.98 4.44 -6.56
CA GLU A 85 -9.42 4.25 -6.32
C GLU A 85 -9.88 4.86 -4.99
N TRP A 86 -8.99 4.97 -4.00
CA TRP A 86 -9.27 5.69 -2.75
C TRP A 86 -9.16 7.19 -2.94
N PHE A 87 -8.10 7.61 -3.63
CA PHE A 87 -7.73 9.00 -3.79
C PHE A 87 -7.67 9.33 -5.29
N PRO A 88 -8.84 9.42 -5.95
CA PRO A 88 -8.93 9.63 -7.39
C PRO A 88 -8.31 10.96 -7.84
N GLN A 89 -8.18 11.95 -6.94
CA GLN A 89 -7.50 13.21 -7.23
C GLN A 89 -6.05 13.02 -7.68
N TYR A 90 -5.37 11.94 -7.26
CA TYR A 90 -3.98 11.67 -7.61
C TYR A 90 -3.81 10.83 -8.89
N ARG A 91 -4.87 10.57 -9.67
CA ARG A 91 -4.74 9.77 -10.90
C ARG A 91 -3.74 10.34 -11.91
N PHE A 92 -3.52 11.66 -11.90
CA PHE A 92 -2.54 12.30 -12.78
C PHE A 92 -1.09 11.85 -12.54
N ILE A 93 -0.77 11.25 -11.39
CA ILE A 93 0.56 10.68 -11.13
C ILE A 93 0.66 9.18 -11.39
N GLU A 94 -0.43 8.48 -11.70
CA GLU A 94 -0.47 7.01 -11.75
C GLU A 94 0.54 6.40 -12.75
N THR A 95 0.63 6.98 -13.94
CA THR A 95 1.61 6.56 -14.96
C THR A 95 2.98 7.18 -14.73
N GLU A 96 3.04 8.31 -14.03
CA GLU A 96 4.23 9.14 -13.86
C GLU A 96 5.06 8.73 -12.64
N ILE A 97 4.46 7.97 -11.71
CA ILE A 97 5.09 7.52 -10.46
C ILE A 97 6.41 6.78 -10.71
N VAL A 98 6.55 6.11 -11.85
CA VAL A 98 7.76 5.38 -12.28
C VAL A 98 9.00 6.29 -12.39
N LYS A 99 8.82 7.60 -12.57
CA LYS A 99 9.91 8.60 -12.63
C LYS A 99 10.53 8.88 -11.25
N TYR A 100 9.90 8.40 -10.18
CA TYR A 100 10.30 8.63 -8.79
C TYR A 100 10.70 7.29 -8.16
N PRO A 101 11.97 6.89 -8.27
CA PRO A 101 12.37 5.49 -8.09
C PRO A 101 12.20 4.97 -6.66
N ILE A 102 12.37 5.82 -5.63
CA ILE A 102 12.21 5.39 -4.24
C ILE A 102 10.72 5.19 -3.96
N LEU A 103 9.91 6.18 -4.34
CA LEU A 103 8.46 6.07 -4.20
C LEU A 103 7.89 4.90 -5.00
N TYR A 104 8.29 4.72 -6.26
CA TYR A 104 7.79 3.64 -7.11
C TYR A 104 8.12 2.27 -6.53
N ARG A 105 9.38 2.06 -6.12
CA ARG A 105 9.80 0.81 -5.46
C ARG A 105 8.92 0.51 -4.25
N ASP A 106 8.74 1.49 -3.38
CA ASP A 106 7.98 1.29 -2.13
C ASP A 106 6.50 1.09 -2.42
N PHE A 107 5.92 1.87 -3.32
CA PHE A 107 4.54 1.71 -3.80
C PHE A 107 4.29 0.30 -4.35
N MET A 108 5.19 -0.22 -5.18
CA MET A 108 5.07 -1.56 -5.74
C MET A 108 5.22 -2.66 -4.68
N ASN A 109 6.03 -2.45 -3.63
CA ASN A 109 6.11 -3.37 -2.50
C ASN A 109 4.80 -3.40 -1.70
N TYR A 110 4.20 -2.25 -1.43
CA TYR A 110 2.89 -2.17 -0.78
C TYR A 110 1.79 -2.80 -1.63
N GLU A 111 1.77 -2.54 -2.94
CA GLU A 111 0.82 -3.17 -3.87
C GLU A 111 0.96 -4.70 -3.91
N LYS A 112 2.21 -5.20 -3.92
CA LYS A 112 2.47 -6.64 -3.83
C LYS A 112 1.93 -7.23 -2.53
N ALA A 113 2.21 -6.58 -1.39
CA ALA A 113 1.71 -7.02 -0.09
C ALA A 113 0.18 -7.01 -0.04
N ARG A 114 -0.46 -5.93 -0.48
CA ARG A 114 -1.93 -5.81 -0.55
C ARG A 114 -2.57 -6.95 -1.33
N LYS A 115 -2.04 -7.28 -2.51
CA LYS A 115 -2.56 -8.38 -3.34
C LYS A 115 -2.38 -9.74 -2.66
N LEU A 116 -1.21 -10.00 -2.06
CA LEU A 116 -0.97 -11.23 -1.30
C LEU A 116 -1.94 -11.37 -0.11
N LEU A 117 -2.18 -10.28 0.63
CA LEU A 117 -3.13 -10.25 1.74
C LEU A 117 -4.54 -10.55 1.25
N LEU A 118 -4.95 -9.95 0.13
CA LEU A 118 -6.25 -10.21 -0.45
C LEU A 118 -6.42 -11.69 -0.81
N TYR A 119 -5.44 -12.29 -1.51
CA TYR A 119 -5.49 -13.72 -1.83
C TYR A 119 -5.54 -14.60 -0.58
N TYR A 120 -4.70 -14.31 0.43
CA TYR A 120 -4.66 -15.06 1.68
C TYR A 120 -5.99 -15.04 2.45
N LEU A 121 -6.70 -13.90 2.41
CA LEU A 121 -7.97 -13.68 3.12
C LEU A 121 -9.20 -14.16 2.33
N THR A 122 -9.04 -14.46 1.03
CA THR A 122 -10.13 -14.98 0.18
C THR A 122 -10.03 -16.48 -0.11
N GLU A 123 -8.87 -17.11 0.15
CA GLU A 123 -8.69 -18.58 0.18
C GLU A 123 -9.14 -19.20 1.51
#